data_AF-A0A0B5HWZ1-F1
#
_entry.id   AF-A0A0B5HWZ1-F1
#
_cell.length_a   1.000
_cell.length_b   1.000
_cell.length_c   1.000
_cell.angle_alpha   90.00
_cell.angle_beta   90.00
_cell.angle_gamma   90.00
#
_symmetry.space_group_name_H-M   'P 1'
#
loop_
_entity.id
_entity.type
_entity.pdbx_description
1 polymer ?
#
loop_
_entity_poly.entity_id
_entity_poly.type
_entity_poly.pdbx_seq_one_letter_code
_entity_poly.pdbx_strand_id
1 'polypeptide(L)'
;MEKELKEMTVRELLELKARLFQQAHGKGLLASTPYGKRARGAMDINVDKSMLEQNPATWAEKNSRATQYHSPSRRTRNNLVSSVIRLRTMLSKAEMHNASLPEKPIKQRTPKRFPRK
;
A
#
# COMPACT_ATOMS: atom_id res chain seq x y z
N MET A 1 -14.45 1.33 11.30
CA MET A 1 -13.54 0.65 10.33
C MET A 1 -13.82 -0.84 10.15
N GLU A 2 -13.58 -1.75 11.11
CA GLU A 2 -13.76 -3.20 10.83
C GLU A 2 -15.24 -3.58 10.55
N LYS A 3 -16.20 -2.93 11.22
CA LYS A 3 -17.63 -3.10 10.94
C LYS A 3 -17.99 -2.70 9.50
N GLU A 4 -17.59 -1.50 9.06
CA GLU A 4 -17.77 -1.04 7.67
C GLU A 4 -17.15 -2.02 6.65
N LEU A 5 -15.92 -2.49 6.87
CA LEU A 5 -15.25 -3.43 5.96
C LEU A 5 -15.96 -4.79 5.92
N LYS A 6 -16.62 -5.21 7.00
CA LYS A 6 -17.41 -6.44 7.04
C LYS A 6 -18.72 -6.33 6.28
N GLU A 7 -19.23 -5.12 6.04
CA GLU A 7 -20.44 -4.86 5.26
C GLU A 7 -20.14 -4.79 3.75
N MET A 8 -18.92 -4.39 3.36
CA MET A 8 -18.50 -4.33 1.95
C MET A 8 -18.52 -5.69 1.25
N THR A 9 -18.84 -5.69 -0.05
CA THR A 9 -18.72 -6.87 -0.91
C THR A 9 -17.25 -7.26 -1.13
N VAL A 10 -17.01 -8.51 -1.53
CA VAL A 10 -15.64 -8.98 -1.82
C VAL A 10 -15.00 -8.22 -2.97
N ARG A 11 -15.79 -7.80 -3.98
CA ARG A 11 -15.31 -6.96 -5.07
C ARG A 11 -14.82 -5.60 -4.56
N GLU A 12 -15.61 -4.93 -3.73
CA GLU A 12 -15.22 -3.63 -3.16
C GLU A 12 -14.00 -3.75 -2.24
N LEU A 13 -13.89 -4.85 -1.48
CA LEU A 13 -12.70 -5.12 -0.66
C LEU A 13 -11.45 -5.37 -1.51
N LEU A 14 -11.57 -6.08 -2.64
CA LEU A 14 -10.46 -6.30 -3.58
C LEU A 14 -10.03 -4.98 -4.24
N GLU A 15 -11.00 -4.16 -4.65
CA GLU A 15 -10.73 -2.85 -5.24
C GLU A 15 -10.05 -1.92 -4.23
N LEU A 16 -10.55 -1.89 -2.98
CA LEU A 16 -9.94 -1.13 -1.91
C LEU A 16 -8.52 -1.62 -1.62
N LYS A 17 -8.30 -2.94 -1.55
CA LYS A 17 -6.95 -3.52 -1.40
C LYS A 17 -6.02 -3.08 -2.53
N ALA A 18 -6.49 -3.06 -3.77
CA ALA A 18 -5.74 -2.62 -4.93
C ALA A 18 -5.40 -1.12 -4.88
N ARG A 19 -6.37 -0.24 -4.58
CA ARG A 19 -6.12 1.20 -4.44
C ARG A 19 -5.09 1.51 -3.34
N LEU A 20 -5.20 0.86 -2.18
CA LEU A 20 -4.24 1.02 -1.08
C LEU A 20 -2.86 0.52 -1.46
N PHE A 21 -2.77 -0.55 -2.26
CA PHE A 21 -1.51 -1.03 -2.77
C PHE A 21 -0.86 -0.04 -3.75
N GLN A 22 -1.63 0.48 -4.71
CA GLN A 22 -1.15 1.51 -5.64
C GLN A 22 -0.61 2.74 -4.88
N GLN A 23 -1.30 3.17 -3.82
CA GLN A 23 -0.84 4.24 -2.94
C GLN A 23 0.45 3.88 -2.20
N ALA A 24 0.58 2.65 -1.69
CA ALA A 24 1.80 2.19 -1.04
C ALA A 24 2.99 2.13 -2.01
N HIS A 25 2.73 1.79 -3.28
CA HIS A 25 3.73 1.82 -4.35
C HIS A 25 4.14 3.26 -4.70
N GLY A 26 3.18 4.14 -4.97
CA GLY A 26 3.44 5.54 -5.30
C GLY A 26 4.20 6.30 -4.21
N LYS A 27 4.03 5.91 -2.94
CA LYS A 27 4.76 6.46 -1.79
C LYS A 27 6.14 5.82 -1.55
N GLY A 28 6.57 4.90 -2.41
CA GLY A 28 7.84 4.18 -2.26
C GLY A 28 7.89 3.27 -1.03
N LEU A 29 6.75 2.97 -0.40
CA LEU A 29 6.72 2.15 0.83
C LEU A 29 7.10 0.71 0.54
N LEU A 30 6.90 0.24 -0.69
CA LEU A 30 7.26 -1.11 -1.15
C LEU A 30 8.75 -1.28 -1.46
N ALA A 31 9.49 -0.17 -1.62
CA ALA A 31 10.94 -0.19 -1.61
C ALA A 31 11.44 -0.64 -0.22
N SER A 32 12.75 -0.83 -0.04
CA SER A 32 13.39 -1.46 1.14
C SER A 32 13.24 -0.69 2.47
N THR A 33 12.05 -0.20 2.80
CA THR A 33 11.68 0.36 4.09
C THR A 33 11.22 -0.76 5.05
N PRO A 34 11.24 -0.55 6.38
CA PRO A 34 10.66 -1.48 7.35
C PRO A 34 9.18 -1.78 7.05
N TYR A 35 8.49 -0.81 6.46
CA TYR A 35 7.09 -0.89 6.05
C TYR A 35 6.92 -1.71 4.77
N GLY A 36 7.88 -1.68 3.84
CA GLY A 36 7.86 -2.44 2.59
C GLY A 36 8.03 -3.93 2.73
N LYS A 37 8.79 -4.38 3.74
CA LYS A 37 8.84 -5.81 4.09
C LYS A 37 7.47 -6.31 4.60
N ARG A 38 6.77 -5.50 5.39
CA ARG A 38 5.42 -5.83 5.90
C ARG A 38 4.34 -5.70 4.83
N ALA A 39 4.45 -4.69 3.96
CA ALA A 39 3.59 -4.50 2.80
C ALA A 39 3.64 -5.71 1.87
N ARG A 40 4.86 -6.20 1.56
CA ARG A 40 5.07 -7.41 0.76
C ARG A 40 4.43 -8.66 1.38
N GLY A 41 4.45 -8.80 2.71
CA GLY A 41 3.77 -9.89 3.41
C GLY A 41 2.24 -9.74 3.52
N ALA A 42 1.70 -8.53 3.29
CA ALA A 42 0.26 -8.29 3.16
C ALA A 42 -0.24 -8.43 1.72
N MET A 43 0.68 -8.62 0.76
CA MET A 43 0.37 -8.93 -0.63
C MET A 43 0.39 -10.43 -0.87
N ASP A 44 -0.45 -10.87 -1.81
CA ASP A 44 -0.21 -12.15 -2.46
C ASP A 44 0.96 -11.99 -3.43
N ILE A 45 1.90 -12.94 -3.39
CA ILE A 45 3.11 -12.96 -4.23
C ILE A 45 2.77 -13.00 -5.73
N ASN A 46 1.54 -13.37 -6.08
CA ASN A 46 1.03 -13.51 -7.45
C ASN A 46 0.25 -12.29 -7.96
N VAL A 47 0.31 -11.16 -7.27
CA VAL A 47 -0.28 -9.91 -7.78
C VAL A 47 0.52 -9.44 -8.99
N ASP A 48 -0.10 -9.46 -10.16
CA ASP A 48 0.41 -8.78 -11.35
C ASP A 48 0.52 -7.27 -11.05
N LYS A 49 1.75 -6.84 -10.74
CA LYS A 49 2.06 -5.47 -10.31
C LYS A 49 1.76 -4.46 -11.41
N SER A 50 2.04 -4.83 -12.65
CA SER A 50 1.83 -3.96 -13.82
C SER A 50 0.36 -3.62 -14.00
N MET A 51 -0.52 -4.61 -13.86
CA MET A 51 -1.97 -4.42 -13.99
C MET A 51 -2.55 -3.64 -12.81
N LEU A 52 -1.99 -3.82 -11.61
CA LEU A 52 -2.45 -3.12 -10.41
C LEU A 52 -2.03 -1.64 -10.41
N GLU A 53 -0.84 -1.32 -10.92
CA GLU A 53 -0.34 0.05 -11.04
C GLU A 53 -1.15 0.87 -12.05
N GLN A 54 -1.60 0.24 -13.15
CA GLN A 54 -2.34 0.91 -14.21
C GLN A 54 -3.83 1.11 -13.87
N ASN A 55 -4.52 0.07 -13.40
CA ASN A 55 -5.94 0.19 -13.08
C ASN A 55 -6.40 -0.80 -11.98
N PRO A 56 -6.58 -0.32 -10.74
CA PRO A 56 -6.95 -1.18 -9.61
C PRO A 56 -8.35 -1.81 -9.75
N ALA A 57 -9.26 -1.16 -10.48
CA ALA A 57 -10.62 -1.67 -10.68
C ALA A 57 -10.64 -2.88 -11.62
N THR A 58 -9.89 -2.83 -12.72
CA THR A 58 -9.75 -3.96 -13.66
C THR A 58 -9.02 -5.13 -13.00
N TRP A 59 -8.01 -4.83 -12.17
CA TRP A 59 -7.36 -5.88 -11.37
C TRP A 59 -8.34 -6.56 -10.41
N ALA A 60 -9.17 -5.79 -9.71
CA ALA A 60 -10.17 -6.31 -8.78
C ALA A 60 -11.25 -7.14 -9.50
N GLU A 61 -11.67 -6.70 -10.68
CA GLU A 61 -12.62 -7.45 -11.51
C GLU A 61 -12.03 -8.78 -11.97
N LYS A 62 -10.80 -8.79 -12.53
CA LYS A 62 -10.11 -10.03 -12.91
C LYS A 62 -9.94 -10.98 -11.74
N ASN A 63 -9.57 -10.46 -10.57
CA ASN A 63 -9.38 -11.28 -9.36
C ASN A 63 -10.70 -11.76 -8.76
N SER A 64 -11.78 -10.99 -8.84
CA SER A 64 -13.10 -11.44 -8.33
C SER A 64 -13.62 -12.69 -9.04
N ARG A 65 -13.12 -12.98 -10.25
CA ARG A 65 -13.40 -14.20 -11.02
C ARG A 65 -12.61 -15.41 -10.55
N ALA A 66 -11.61 -15.25 -9.68
CA ALA A 66 -10.89 -16.38 -9.10
C ALA A 66 -11.82 -17.22 -8.23
N THR A 67 -11.68 -18.54 -8.29
CA THR A 67 -12.57 -19.50 -7.62
C THR A 67 -12.74 -19.22 -6.12
N GLN A 68 -11.66 -18.76 -5.46
CA GLN A 68 -11.65 -18.40 -4.05
C GLN A 68 -12.50 -17.17 -3.68
N TYR A 69 -12.83 -16.30 -4.65
CA TYR A 69 -13.58 -15.05 -4.45
C TYR A 69 -14.99 -15.10 -5.05
N HIS A 70 -15.29 -16.08 -5.91
CA HIS A 70 -16.62 -16.31 -6.45
C HIS A 70 -17.62 -16.80 -5.38
N SER A 71 -17.17 -17.66 -4.47
CA SER A 71 -17.92 -18.10 -3.28
C SER A 71 -16.98 -18.10 -2.06
N PRO A 72 -16.64 -16.92 -1.55
CA PRO A 72 -15.58 -16.77 -0.57
C PRO A 72 -16.00 -17.35 0.77
N SER A 73 -15.18 -18.26 1.30
CA SER A 73 -15.35 -18.73 2.67
C SER A 73 -15.28 -17.56 3.67
N ARG A 74 -15.90 -17.71 4.84
CA ARG A 74 -15.78 -16.73 5.94
C ARG A 74 -14.32 -16.42 6.27
N ARG A 75 -13.44 -17.43 6.20
CA ARG A 75 -11.99 -17.29 6.39
C ARG A 75 -11.35 -16.42 5.31
N THR A 76 -11.68 -16.65 4.04
CA THR A 76 -11.19 -15.86 2.90
C THR A 76 -11.61 -14.39 3.04
N ARG A 77 -12.88 -14.13 3.37
CA ARG A 77 -13.39 -12.77 3.60
C ARG A 77 -12.67 -12.07 4.77
N ASN A 78 -12.51 -12.76 5.90
CA ASN A 78 -11.81 -12.20 7.07
C ASN A 78 -10.33 -11.90 6.79
N ASN A 79 -9.66 -12.76 6.02
CA ASN A 79 -8.28 -12.52 5.59
C ASN A 79 -8.18 -11.30 4.69
N LEU A 80 -9.16 -11.10 3.80
CA LEU A 80 -9.22 -9.94 2.92
C LEU A 80 -9.42 -8.65 3.72
N VAL A 81 -10.39 -8.63 4.64
CA VAL A 81 -10.61 -7.51 5.57
C VAL A 81 -9.35 -7.20 6.38
N SER A 82 -8.72 -8.23 6.96
CA SER A 82 -7.48 -8.08 7.73
C SER A 82 -6.34 -7.50 6.90
N SER A 83 -6.23 -7.90 5.64
CA SER A 83 -5.22 -7.38 4.71
C SER A 83 -5.44 -5.90 4.40
N VAL A 84 -6.69 -5.50 4.17
CA VAL A 84 -7.08 -4.09 3.97
C VAL A 84 -6.73 -3.25 5.20
N ILE A 85 -7.06 -3.73 6.41
CA ILE A 85 -6.72 -3.06 7.67
C ILE A 85 -5.21 -2.87 7.79
N ARG A 86 -4.42 -3.93 7.57
CA ARG A 86 -2.95 -3.85 7.62
C ARG A 86 -2.40 -2.80 6.67
N LEU A 87 -2.88 -2.76 5.43
CA LEU A 87 -2.45 -1.77 4.44
C LEU A 87 -2.80 -0.34 4.85
N ARG A 88 -4.03 -0.08 5.33
CA ARG A 88 -4.44 1.23 5.83
C ARG A 88 -3.59 1.69 7.02
N THR A 89 -3.41 0.82 8.02
CA THR A 89 -2.58 1.14 9.20
C THR A 89 -1.14 1.44 8.80
N MET A 90 -0.60 0.69 7.85
CA MET A 90 0.75 0.93 7.34
C MET A 90 0.87 2.27 6.62
N LEU A 91 -0.08 2.60 5.73
CA LEU A 91 -0.11 3.89 5.03
C LEU A 91 -0.20 5.06 6.01
N SER A 92 -1.09 4.97 7.00
CA SER A 92 -1.23 6.00 8.03
C SER A 92 0.07 6.17 8.85
N LYS A 93 0.72 5.08 9.24
CA LYS A 93 2.02 5.14 9.95
C LYS A 93 3.12 5.77 9.10
N ALA A 94 3.14 5.46 7.81
CA ALA A 94 4.10 6.04 6.88
C ALA A 94 3.85 7.54 6.66
N GLU A 95 2.59 7.97 6.56
CA GLU A 95 2.22 9.39 6.48
C GLU A 95 2.66 10.14 7.73
N MET A 96 2.39 9.59 8.92
CA MET A 96 2.84 10.17 10.19
C MET A 96 4.37 10.26 10.26
N HIS A 97 5.08 9.20 9.85
CA HIS A 97 6.54 9.21 9.82
C HIS A 97 7.08 10.29 8.88
N ASN A 98 6.54 10.41 7.67
CA ASN A 98 6.94 11.45 6.72
C ASN A 98 6.61 12.86 7.22
N ALA A 99 5.47 13.06 7.89
CA ALA A 99 5.11 14.35 8.48
C ALA A 99 6.00 14.72 9.68
N SER A 100 6.48 13.72 10.43
CA SER A 100 7.39 13.91 11.57
C SER A 100 8.85 14.11 11.18
N LEU A 101 9.23 13.85 9.92
CA LEU A 101 10.55 14.18 9.43
C LEU A 101 10.61 15.71 9.31
N PRO A 102 11.45 16.41 10.11
CA PRO A 102 11.66 17.82 9.86
C PRO A 102 12.15 17.95 8.42
N GLU A 103 11.56 18.85 7.64
CA GLU A 103 12.13 19.28 6.36
C GLU A 103 13.57 19.64 6.66
N LYS A 104 14.52 18.74 6.38
CA LYS A 104 15.92 19.04 6.61
C LYS A 104 16.18 20.28 5.76
N PRO A 105 16.55 21.44 6.34
CA PRO A 105 16.97 22.56 5.53
C PRO A 105 18.10 22.01 4.67
N ILE A 106 17.92 22.07 3.34
CA ILE A 106 18.99 21.75 2.40
C ILE A 106 20.13 22.66 2.81
N LYS A 107 21.15 22.09 3.48
CA LYS A 107 22.36 22.83 3.79
C LYS A 107 22.92 23.23 2.43
N GLN A 108 22.67 24.47 2.01
CA GLN A 108 23.38 25.09 0.91
C GLN A 108 24.84 24.89 1.22
N ARG A 109 25.51 24.07 0.41
CA ARG A 109 26.96 23.95 0.45
C ARG A 109 27.47 25.34 0.12
N THR A 110 27.83 26.13 1.13
CA THR A 110 28.56 27.37 0.90
C THR A 110 29.85 26.95 0.19
N PRO A 111 30.12 27.46 -1.03
CA PRO A 111 31.36 27.16 -1.70
C PRO A 111 32.49 27.63 -0.80
N LYS A 112 33.37 26.69 -0.41
CA LYS A 112 34.55 26.94 0.41
C LYS A 112 35.41 27.95 -0.35
N ARG A 113 35.29 29.24 0.00
CA ARG A 113 36.15 30.29 -0.54
C ARG A 113 37.55 30.02 0.02
N PHE A 114 38.42 29.48 -0.81
CA PHE A 114 39.84 29.41 -0.50
C PHE A 114 40.39 30.85 -0.53
N PRO A 115 41.15 31.29 0.49
CA PRO A 115 41.83 32.58 0.42
C PRO A 115 42.87 32.49 -0.69
N ARG A 116 42.77 33.38 -1.69
CA ARG A 116 43.85 33.60 -2.66
C ARG A 116 44.96 34.33 -1.92
N LYS A 117 46.15 33.73 -1.89
CA LYS A 117 47.40 34.41 -1.57
C LYS A 117 47.83 35.28 -2.74
#